data_AF-A0A3A0BL99-F1
#
_entry.id   AF-A0A3A0BL99-F1
#
_cell.length_a   1.000
_cell.length_b   1.000
_cell.length_c   1.000
_cell.angle_alpha   90.00
_cell.angle_beta   90.00
_cell.angle_gamma   90.00
#
_symmetry.space_group_name_H-M   'P 1'
#
loop_
_entity.id
_entity.type
_entity.pdbx_description
1 polymer ?
#
loop_
_entity_poly.entity_id
_entity_poly.type
_entity_poly.pdbx_seq_one_letter_code
_entity_poly.pdbx_strand_id
1 'polypeptide(L)'
;MSLSPLVDERYRLTLADLEGRPRRLRVANVTTQGVEELVPVLHFEGTTKRLVLTPAQSRQLIAITGSAIFANWIGQTVVLQPRRSGGEMQINIQPPDGPIRGHSLPAPRTDDQRGWRLTLIVVGLLALASLVAIAFNLSLFDSYLALLLP
;
A
#
# COMPACT_ATOMS: atom_id res chain seq x y z
N MET A 1 -3.95 9.88 15.67
CA MET A 1 -5.16 10.73 15.63
C MET A 1 -4.94 11.84 14.61
N SER A 2 -5.69 11.83 13.50
CA SER A 2 -5.51 12.73 12.35
C SER A 2 -6.13 14.10 12.61
N LEU A 3 -5.40 15.16 12.26
CA LEU A 3 -5.97 16.50 12.09
C LEU A 3 -7.13 16.43 11.07
N SER A 4 -8.18 17.19 11.38
CA SER A 4 -9.52 17.19 10.78
C SER A 4 -9.61 16.93 9.26
N PRO A 5 -10.59 16.11 8.77
CA PRO A 5 -10.79 15.81 7.34
C PRO A 5 -10.96 17.06 6.46
N LEU A 6 -11.40 18.17 7.06
CA LEU A 6 -11.54 19.48 6.43
C LEU A 6 -10.22 20.10 5.94
N VAL A 7 -9.10 19.77 6.58
CA VAL A 7 -7.76 20.24 6.15
C VAL A 7 -7.31 19.45 4.93
N ASP A 8 -7.60 18.16 4.88
CA ASP A 8 -7.16 17.30 3.78
C ASP A 8 -7.77 17.69 2.43
N GLU A 9 -9.04 18.08 2.39
CA GLU A 9 -9.73 18.45 1.13
C GLU A 9 -9.17 19.73 0.48
N ARG A 10 -8.68 20.69 1.27
CA ARG A 10 -8.17 21.97 0.75
C ARG A 10 -6.75 21.87 0.20
N TYR A 11 -5.92 21.01 0.78
CA TYR A 11 -4.49 20.94 0.44
C TYR A 11 -4.12 19.71 -0.39
N ARG A 12 -4.98 18.68 -0.46
CA ARG A 12 -4.76 17.52 -1.33
C ARG A 12 -5.44 17.68 -2.66
N LEU A 13 -4.79 17.16 -3.69
CA LEU A 13 -5.36 17.04 -5.02
C LEU A 13 -6.45 15.97 -5.00
N THR A 14 -7.66 16.36 -5.37
CA THR A 14 -8.85 15.52 -5.42
C THR A 14 -9.33 15.33 -6.86
N LEU A 15 -10.28 14.41 -7.06
CA LEU A 15 -10.89 14.22 -8.38
C LEU A 15 -11.65 15.45 -8.87
N ALA A 16 -12.24 16.21 -7.96
CA ALA A 16 -12.94 17.45 -8.30
C ALA A 16 -11.99 18.47 -8.93
N ASP A 17 -10.73 18.52 -8.47
CA ASP A 17 -9.69 19.41 -9.03
C ASP A 17 -9.29 19.05 -10.46
N LEU A 18 -9.56 17.82 -10.90
CA LEU A 18 -9.32 17.40 -12.27
C LEU A 18 -10.50 17.72 -13.20
N GLU A 19 -11.66 18.10 -12.65
CA GLU A 19 -12.88 18.45 -13.41
C GLU A 19 -13.27 17.37 -14.45
N GLY A 20 -13.01 16.10 -14.13
CA GLY A 20 -13.27 14.97 -15.03
C GLY A 20 -12.33 14.87 -16.23
N ARG A 21 -11.29 15.72 -16.33
CA ARG A 21 -10.38 15.80 -17.47
C ARG A 21 -8.95 15.39 -17.10
N PRO A 22 -8.17 14.83 -18.04
CA PRO A 22 -6.74 14.64 -17.83
C PRO A 22 -6.02 15.98 -17.64
N ARG A 23 -5.13 16.08 -16.64
CA ARG A 23 -4.25 17.25 -16.45
C ARG A 23 -2.79 16.83 -16.54
N ARG A 24 -2.03 17.48 -17.40
CA ARG A 24 -0.57 17.31 -17.53
C ARG A 24 0.11 18.24 -16.52
N LEU A 25 0.90 17.67 -15.62
CA LEU A 25 1.60 18.38 -14.55
C LEU A 25 3.05 17.93 -14.47
N ARG A 26 3.93 18.84 -14.09
CA ARG A 26 5.34 18.55 -13.84
C ARG A 26 5.59 18.40 -12.35
N VAL A 27 6.31 17.36 -11.94
CA VAL A 27 6.64 17.11 -10.53
C VAL A 27 7.69 18.13 -10.09
N ALA A 28 7.35 18.99 -9.14
CA ALA A 28 8.26 19.98 -8.57
C ALA A 28 9.09 19.41 -7.41
N ASN A 29 8.48 18.57 -6.58
CA ASN A 29 9.14 17.98 -5.42
C ASN A 29 8.45 16.68 -5.00
N VAL A 30 9.17 15.83 -4.26
CA VAL A 30 8.64 14.63 -3.62
C VAL A 30 9.02 14.64 -2.15
N THR A 31 8.02 14.57 -1.28
CA THR A 31 8.20 14.44 0.18
C THR A 31 7.60 13.13 0.67
N THR A 32 7.85 12.73 1.91
CA THR A 32 7.19 11.60 2.56
C THR A 32 6.32 12.05 3.72
N GLN A 33 5.23 11.35 3.98
CA GLN A 33 4.37 11.59 5.15
C GLN A 33 3.93 10.26 5.78
N GLY A 34 3.62 10.29 7.08
CA GLY A 34 3.23 9.11 7.85
C GLY A 34 4.22 8.84 8.98
N VAL A 35 3.77 8.13 10.01
CA VAL A 35 4.58 7.79 11.19
C VAL A 35 4.99 6.32 11.17
N GLU A 36 4.02 5.43 10.91
CA GLU A 36 4.27 3.98 10.84
C GLU A 36 4.73 3.55 9.44
N GLU A 37 4.13 4.12 8.40
CA GLU A 37 4.50 3.88 7.00
C GLU A 37 4.72 5.23 6.29
N LEU A 38 5.90 5.40 5.70
CA LEU A 38 6.25 6.60 4.93
C LEU A 38 5.67 6.51 3.52
N VAL A 39 4.66 7.33 3.27
CA VAL A 39 3.97 7.41 1.98
C VAL A 39 4.50 8.60 1.17
N PRO A 40 4.87 8.42 -0.10
CA PRO A 40 5.34 9.52 -0.94
C PRO A 40 4.21 10.49 -1.31
N VAL A 41 4.56 11.77 -1.39
CA VAL A 41 3.67 12.89 -1.67
C VAL A 41 4.29 13.73 -2.78
N LEU A 42 3.58 13.87 -3.89
CA LEU A 42 3.98 14.69 -5.02
C LEU A 42 3.51 16.12 -4.86
N HIS A 43 4.42 17.04 -5.11
CA HIS A 43 4.15 18.46 -5.32
C HIS A 43 4.36 18.76 -6.80
N PHE A 44 3.47 19.54 -7.40
CA PHE A 44 3.52 19.84 -8.83
C PHE A 44 3.77 21.33 -9.07
N GLU A 45 4.40 21.64 -10.19
CA GLU A 45 4.54 23.02 -10.65
C GLU A 45 3.15 23.62 -10.97
N GLY A 46 2.92 24.87 -10.58
CA GLY A 46 1.69 25.60 -10.90
C GLY A 46 0.45 25.23 -10.06
N THR A 47 0.58 24.37 -9.04
CA THR A 47 -0.51 24.09 -8.09
C THR A 47 0.01 23.98 -6.67
N THR A 48 -0.77 24.48 -5.71
CA THR A 48 -0.48 24.33 -4.27
C THR A 48 -0.99 23.00 -3.71
N LYS A 49 -1.81 22.27 -4.47
CA LYS A 49 -2.36 20.99 -4.05
C LYS A 49 -1.37 19.85 -4.32
N ARG A 50 -1.20 18.99 -3.33
CA ARG A 50 -0.29 17.83 -3.37
C ARG A 50 -1.03 16.52 -3.54
N LEU A 51 -0.43 15.55 -4.23
CA LEU A 51 -0.98 14.22 -4.38
C LEU A 51 -0.27 13.22 -3.48
N VAL A 52 -1.00 12.63 -2.54
CA VAL A 52 -0.52 11.52 -1.72
C VAL A 52 -0.63 10.25 -2.54
N LEU A 53 0.47 9.56 -2.74
CA LEU A 53 0.51 8.41 -3.62
C LEU A 53 0.02 7.14 -2.92
N THR A 54 -0.86 6.41 -3.58
CA THR A 54 -1.13 5.01 -3.22
C THR A 54 0.03 4.12 -3.68
N PRO A 55 0.13 2.88 -3.17
CA PRO A 55 1.10 1.91 -3.67
C PRO A 55 0.97 1.65 -5.18
N ALA A 56 -0.26 1.68 -5.71
CA ALA A 56 -0.51 1.51 -7.13
C ALA A 56 0.03 2.69 -7.96
N GLN A 57 -0.21 3.92 -7.51
CA GLN A 57 0.31 5.13 -8.18
C GLN A 57 1.84 5.23 -8.07
N SER A 58 2.43 4.79 -6.96
CA SER A 58 3.89 4.71 -6.82
C SER A 58 4.48 3.75 -7.86
N ARG A 59 3.89 2.57 -8.07
CA ARG A 59 4.31 1.65 -9.14
C ARG A 59 4.15 2.25 -10.53
N GLN A 60 3.10 3.04 -10.78
CA GLN A 60 2.91 3.76 -12.04
C GLN A 60 4.05 4.75 -12.29
N LEU A 61 4.43 5.53 -11.28
CA LEU A 61 5.58 6.45 -11.39
C LEU A 61 6.89 5.72 -11.62
N ILE A 62 7.12 4.61 -10.92
CA ILE A 62 8.32 3.79 -11.14
C ILE A 62 8.37 3.31 -12.59
N ALA A 63 7.23 2.87 -13.15
CA ALA A 63 7.16 2.44 -14.54
C ALA A 63 7.37 3.60 -15.53
N ILE A 64 6.85 4.80 -15.22
CA ILE A 64 7.00 5.99 -16.05
C ILE A 64 8.44 6.52 -16.04
N THR A 65 9.07 6.53 -14.87
CA THR A 65 10.40 7.12 -14.65
C THR A 65 11.54 6.11 -14.77
N GLY A 66 11.23 4.82 -14.80
CA GLY A 66 12.22 3.73 -14.76
C GLY A 66 12.96 3.62 -13.42
N SER A 67 12.53 4.31 -12.36
CA SER A 67 13.27 4.38 -11.10
C SER A 67 12.37 4.42 -9.87
N ALA A 68 12.81 3.76 -8.79
CA ALA A 68 12.19 3.88 -7.46
C ALA A 68 12.76 5.04 -6.63
N ILE A 69 13.74 5.76 -7.15
CA ILE A 69 14.41 6.86 -6.45
C ILE A 69 13.61 8.14 -6.67
N PHE A 70 13.10 8.75 -5.60
CA PHE A 70 12.23 9.94 -5.67
C PHE A 70 12.89 11.13 -6.36
N ALA A 71 14.21 11.30 -6.21
CA ALA A 71 14.96 12.36 -6.91
C ALA A 71 14.80 12.27 -8.43
N ASN A 72 14.68 11.06 -8.99
CA ASN A 72 14.50 10.84 -10.43
C ASN A 72 13.07 11.13 -10.91
N TRP A 73 12.12 11.31 -9.98
CA TRP A 73 10.75 11.69 -10.31
C TRP A 73 10.60 13.21 -10.43
N ILE A 74 11.47 13.98 -9.77
CA ILE A 74 11.45 15.44 -9.82
C ILE A 74 11.78 15.91 -11.23
N GLY A 75 11.04 16.91 -11.71
CA GLY A 75 11.13 17.45 -13.07
C GLY A 75 10.43 16.61 -14.14
N GLN A 76 9.93 15.41 -13.80
CA GLN A 76 9.19 14.56 -14.74
C GLN A 76 7.79 15.10 -14.98
N THR A 77 7.33 14.99 -16.22
CA THR A 77 5.95 15.35 -16.60
C THR A 77 5.07 14.11 -16.56
N VAL A 78 3.92 14.22 -15.89
CA VAL A 78 2.92 13.16 -15.80
C VAL A 78 1.54 13.68 -16.14
N VAL A 79 0.65 12.78 -16.55
CA VAL A 79 -0.76 13.06 -16.80
C VAL A 79 -1.59 12.43 -15.70
N LEU A 80 -2.33 13.25 -14.96
CA LEU A 80 -3.29 12.81 -13.96
C LEU A 80 -4.65 12.65 -14.63
N GLN A 81 -5.17 11.43 -14.68
CA GLN A 81 -6.44 11.11 -15.32
C GLN A 81 -7.44 10.53 -14.32
N PRO A 82 -8.68 11.04 -14.22
CA PRO A 82 -9.74 10.38 -13.49
C PRO A 82 -10.04 9.02 -14.11
N ARG A 83 -10.00 7.95 -13.33
CA ARG A 83 -10.29 6.58 -13.79
C ARG A 83 -11.20 5.87 -12.79
N ARG A 84 -12.16 5.11 -13.31
CA ARG A 84 -12.98 4.21 -12.50
C ARG A 84 -12.27 2.87 -12.31
N SER A 85 -12.12 2.43 -11.06
CA SER A 85 -11.51 1.15 -10.69
C SER A 85 -12.34 0.53 -9.58
N GLY A 86 -12.87 -0.68 -9.79
CA GLY A 86 -13.65 -1.36 -8.74
C GLY A 86 -14.92 -0.61 -8.32
N GLY A 87 -15.50 0.23 -9.19
CA GLY A 87 -16.69 1.03 -8.89
C GLY A 87 -16.40 2.43 -8.35
N GLU A 88 -15.21 2.64 -7.78
CA GLU A 88 -14.75 3.93 -7.25
C GLU A 88 -13.99 4.76 -8.30
N MET A 89 -14.09 6.08 -8.19
CA MET A 89 -13.26 6.98 -8.98
C MET A 89 -11.93 7.20 -8.26
N GLN A 90 -10.83 7.13 -8.99
CA GLN A 90 -9.48 7.34 -8.49
C GLN A 90 -8.64 8.12 -9.49
N ILE A 91 -7.59 8.78 -9.01
CA ILE A 91 -6.64 9.49 -9.88
C ILE A 91 -5.62 8.46 -10.38
N ASN A 92 -5.51 8.30 -11.69
CA ASN A 92 -4.54 7.43 -12.33
C ASN A 92 -3.39 8.27 -12.90
N ILE A 93 -2.15 7.84 -12.69
CA ILE A 93 -0.96 8.51 -13.24
C ILE A 93 -0.59 7.85 -14.56
N GLN A 94 -0.38 8.65 -15.59
CA GLN A 94 0.01 8.22 -16.94
C GLN A 94 1.24 8.98 -17.43
N PRO A 95 2.03 8.36 -18.32
CA PRO A 95 3.06 9.07 -19.08
C PRO A 95 2.46 10.16 -19.97
N PRO A 96 3.24 11.20 -20.32
CA PRO A 96 2.77 12.30 -21.15
C PRO A 96 2.46 11.88 -22.60
N ASP A 97 3.19 10.90 -23.14
CA ASP A 97 3.14 10.52 -24.56
C ASP A 97 2.19 9.35 -24.86
N GLY A 98 1.27 9.07 -23.93
CA GLY A 98 0.31 7.96 -24.05
C GLY A 98 0.84 6.65 -23.44
N PRO A 99 -0.02 5.62 -23.32
CA PRO A 99 0.27 4.42 -22.53
C PRO A 99 1.58 3.76 -22.97
N ILE A 100 2.44 3.44 -21.99
CA ILE A 100 3.70 2.72 -22.23
C ILE A 100 3.35 1.36 -22.84
N ARG A 101 3.48 1.23 -24.17
CA ARG A 101 3.26 -0.04 -24.87
C ARG A 101 4.36 -1.00 -24.44
N GLY A 102 4.00 -2.07 -23.72
CA GLY A 102 4.91 -3.17 -23.40
C GLY A 102 5.31 -3.33 -21.93
N HIS A 103 4.80 -2.49 -21.00
CA HIS A 103 4.92 -2.76 -19.57
C HIS A 103 3.54 -2.90 -18.96
N SER A 104 3.02 -4.14 -19.04
CA SER A 104 1.87 -4.55 -18.23
C SER A 104 2.27 -4.36 -16.77
N LEU A 105 1.81 -3.28 -16.13
CA LEU A 105 1.92 -3.13 -14.69
C LEU A 105 1.36 -4.42 -14.07
N PRO A 106 2.12 -5.13 -13.22
CA PRO A 106 1.58 -6.30 -12.53
C PRO A 106 0.28 -5.85 -11.85
N ALA A 107 -0.79 -6.61 -12.08
CA ALA A 107 -2.11 -6.33 -11.52
C ALA A 107 -1.94 -6.03 -10.03
N PRO A 108 -2.64 -5.01 -9.49
CA PRO A 108 -2.52 -4.66 -8.08
C PRO A 108 -2.82 -5.91 -7.26
N ARG A 109 -1.76 -6.51 -6.72
CA ARG A 109 -1.88 -7.58 -5.75
C ARG A 109 -2.36 -6.87 -4.50
N THR A 110 -3.66 -6.95 -4.24
CA THR A 110 -4.22 -6.55 -2.96
C THR A 110 -3.50 -7.40 -1.92
N ASP A 111 -2.63 -6.77 -1.13
CA ASP A 111 -1.77 -7.44 -0.15
C ASP A 111 -2.58 -8.02 1.04
N ASP A 112 -3.90 -7.85 0.98
CA ASP A 112 -4.90 -8.30 1.95
C ASP A 112 -4.85 -9.82 2.18
N GLN A 113 -4.48 -10.61 1.17
CA GLN A 113 -4.36 -12.06 1.30
C GLN A 113 -3.11 -12.52 2.07
N ARG A 114 -2.04 -11.71 2.11
CA ARG A 114 -0.79 -12.08 2.79
C ARG A 114 -0.91 -11.95 4.30
N GLY A 115 -1.62 -10.92 4.77
CA GLY A 115 -1.93 -10.74 6.19
C GLY A 115 -2.67 -11.93 6.78
N TRP A 116 -3.75 -12.38 6.12
CA TRP A 116 -4.54 -13.52 6.60
C TRP A 116 -3.71 -14.81 6.65
N ARG A 117 -2.90 -15.09 5.61
CA ARG A 117 -2.06 -16.30 5.58
C ARG A 117 -1.07 -16.35 6.75
N LEU A 118 -0.48 -15.23 7.13
CA LEU A 118 0.41 -15.16 8.29
C LEU A 118 -0.36 -15.41 9.60
N THR A 119 -1.55 -14.83 9.75
CA THR A 119 -2.41 -15.08 10.92
C THR A 119 -2.75 -16.56 11.07
N LEU A 120 -3.11 -17.26 9.98
CA LEU A 120 -3.39 -18.71 10.02
C LEU A 120 -2.17 -19.55 10.40
N ILE A 121 -0.98 -19.18 9.91
CA ILE A 121 0.26 -19.87 10.27
C ILE A 121 0.56 -19.70 11.76
N VAL A 122 0.43 -18.49 12.31
CA VAL A 122 0.67 -18.22 13.73
C VAL A 122 -0.34 -18.96 14.60
N VAL A 123 -1.62 -18.93 14.26
CA VAL A 123 -2.66 -19.67 15.00
C VAL A 123 -2.42 -21.18 14.93
N GLY A 124 -2.03 -21.70 13.76
CA GLY A 124 -1.67 -23.12 13.59
C GLY A 124 -0.48 -23.54 14.45
N LEU A 125 0.56 -22.71 14.52
CA LEU A 125 1.74 -22.96 15.38
C LEU A 125 1.38 -22.97 16.87
N LEU A 126 0.54 -22.03 17.31
CA LEU A 126 0.08 -21.97 18.71
C LEU A 126 -0.77 -23.19 19.08
N ALA A 127 -1.65 -23.63 18.18
CA ALA A 127 -2.46 -24.83 18.39
C ALA A 127 -1.59 -26.09 18.47
N LEU A 128 -0.59 -26.21 17.58
CA LEU A 128 0.34 -27.34 17.60
C LEU A 128 1.18 -27.37 18.89
N ALA A 129 1.73 -26.23 19.31
CA ALA A 129 2.48 -26.12 20.55
C ALA A 129 1.62 -26.50 21.78
N SER A 130 0.35 -26.08 21.79
CA SER A 130 -0.59 -26.43 22.85
C SER A 130 -0.87 -27.94 22.89
N LEU A 131 -1.06 -28.59 21.73
CA LEU A 131 -1.25 -30.04 21.63
C LEU A 131 -0.03 -30.82 22.15
N VAL A 132 1.17 -30.39 21.78
CA VAL A 132 2.42 -31.02 22.27
C VAL A 132 2.53 -30.88 23.78
N ALA A 133 2.23 -29.70 24.34
CA ALA A 133 2.25 -29.48 25.79
C ALA A 133 1.23 -30.36 26.53
N ILE A 134 0.01 -30.52 25.99
CA ILE A 134 -1.03 -31.39 26.56
C ILE A 134 -0.58 -32.87 26.51
N ALA A 135 -0.07 -33.34 25.37
CA ALA A 135 0.40 -34.72 25.22
C ALA A 135 1.54 -35.04 26.20
N PHE A 136 2.47 -34.10 26.38
CA PHE A 136 3.58 -34.24 27.32
C PHE A 136 3.10 -34.27 28.78
N ASN A 137 2.08 -33.47 29.12
CA ASN A 137 1.50 -33.46 30.46
C ASN A 137 0.78 -34.78 30.79
N LEU A 138 0.05 -35.33 29.83
CA LEU A 138 -0.62 -36.63 29.96
C LEU A 138 0.38 -37.78 30.12
N SER A 139 1.47 -37.80 29.35
CA SER A 139 2.48 -38.88 29.48
C SER A 139 3.22 -38.83 30.83
N LEU A 140 3.46 -37.63 31.36
CA LEU A 140 4.01 -37.46 32.69
C LEU A 140 3.03 -37.99 33.75
N PHE A 141 1.74 -37.65 33.64
CA PHE A 141 0.71 -38.12 34.56
C PHE A 141 0.60 -39.65 34.60
N ASP A 142 0.61 -40.32 33.44
CA ASP A 142 0.63 -41.79 33.35
C ASP A 142 1.86 -42.39 34.04
N SER A 143 3.02 -41.75 33.88
CA SER A 143 4.28 -42.19 34.51
C SER A 143 4.22 -42.04 36.04
N TYR A 144 3.59 -40.97 36.55
CA TYR A 144 3.39 -40.76 37.99
C TYR A 144 2.37 -41.75 38.58
N LEU A 145 1.28 -42.05 37.86
CA LEU A 145 0.29 -43.02 38.29
C LEU A 145 0.87 -44.45 38.35
N ALA A 146 1.69 -44.84 37.37
CA ALA A 146 2.35 -46.14 37.35
C ALA A 146 3.35 -46.34 38.51
N LEU A 147 3.85 -45.25 39.10
CA LEU A 147 4.77 -45.27 40.26
C LEU A 147 4.04 -45.29 41.61
N LEU A 148 2.75 -44.94 41.65
CA LEU A 148 1.95 -44.81 42.87
C LEU A 148 1.03 -46.02 43.15
N LEU A 149 0.83 -46.90 42.16
CA LEU A 149 0.07 -48.15 42.31
C LEU A 149 1.04 -49.34 42.24
N PRO A 150 1.34 -50.01 43.38
CA PRO A 150 2.16 -51.23 43.40
C PRO A 150 1.43 -52.45 42.84
#